data_AF-A0A1V5B6B5-F1
#
_entry.id   AF-A0A1V5B6B5-F1
#
_cell.length_a   1.000
_cell.length_b   1.000
_cell.length_c   1.000
_cell.angle_alpha   90.00
_cell.angle_beta   90.00
_cell.angle_gamma   90.00
#
_symmetry.space_group_name_H-M   'P 1'
#
loop_
_entity.id
_entity.type
_entity.pdbx_description
1 polymer ?
#
loop_
_entity_poly.entity_id
_entity_poly.type
_entity_poly.pdbx_seq_one_letter_code
_entity_poly.pdbx_strand_id
1 'polypeptide(L)'
;MATGLLKMLMLHIIKGGEVSGYDLIKKVEAITGEKPSTGSIYPLLKKMEREGWVLGRFEDGKTYYSLTETGKEHIAQIKEAKHEFIKKIHQSIALANETFEDSDIQALMNEMHDTHRGVHSQDIEQLKLLESLIREVAELSRRGVGRGKIESILLQARDELKKLD
;
A
#
# COMPACT_ATOMS: atom_id res chain seq x y z
N MET A 1 5.66 1.09 -14.15
CA MET A 1 4.41 1.12 -13.35
C MET A 1 3.24 1.65 -14.19
N ALA A 2 2.03 1.08 -14.05
CA ALA A 2 0.83 1.59 -14.70
C ALA A 2 0.46 3.00 -14.21
N THR A 3 0.12 3.91 -15.12
CA THR A 3 -0.14 5.34 -14.85
C THR A 3 -1.21 5.58 -13.76
N GLY A 4 -2.23 4.72 -13.69
CA GLY A 4 -3.27 4.78 -12.66
C GLY A 4 -2.76 4.49 -11.25
N LEU A 5 -1.88 3.49 -11.10
CA LEU A 5 -1.28 3.13 -9.81
C LEU A 5 -0.32 4.22 -9.32
N LEU A 6 0.47 4.79 -10.22
CA LEU A 6 1.37 5.90 -9.89
C LEU A 6 0.59 7.12 -9.38
N LYS A 7 -0.49 7.49 -10.08
CA LYS A 7 -1.39 8.58 -9.69
C LYS A 7 -2.01 8.36 -8.30
N MET A 8 -2.46 7.14 -8.01
CA MET A 8 -2.98 6.75 -6.69
C MET A 8 -1.93 6.88 -5.59
N LEU A 9 -0.71 6.40 -5.86
CA LEU A 9 0.41 6.51 -4.93
C LEU A 9 0.76 7.97 -4.65
N MET A 10 0.81 8.81 -5.67
CA MET A 10 1.06 10.24 -5.51
C MET A 10 0.00 10.93 -4.65
N LEU A 11 -1.29 10.66 -4.89
CA LEU A 11 -2.40 11.16 -4.06
C LEU A 11 -2.26 10.72 -2.59
N HIS A 12 -1.88 9.45 -2.36
CA HIS A 12 -1.65 8.93 -1.01
C HIS A 12 -0.49 9.66 -0.31
N ILE A 13 0.61 9.93 -1.02
CA ILE A 13 1.75 10.67 -0.45
C ILE A 13 1.36 12.10 -0.09
N ILE A 14 0.68 12.82 -0.99
CA ILE A 14 0.26 14.21 -0.78
C ILE A 14 -0.79 14.31 0.35
N LYS A 15 -1.57 13.25 0.58
CA LYS A 15 -2.48 13.17 1.75
C LYS A 15 -1.75 13.33 3.08
N GLY A 16 -0.50 12.87 3.16
CA GLY A 16 0.31 12.93 4.38
C GLY A 16 0.80 14.33 4.74
N GLY A 17 0.60 15.32 3.86
CA GLY A 17 1.03 16.69 4.05
C GLY A 17 1.53 17.30 2.75
N GLU A 18 1.69 18.61 2.76
CA GLU A 18 2.22 19.35 1.61
C GLU A 18 3.63 18.84 1.22
N VAL A 19 3.86 18.65 -0.08
CA VAL A 19 5.10 18.04 -0.59
C VAL A 19 5.56 18.72 -1.87
N SER A 20 6.88 18.95 -2.00
CA SER A 20 7.44 19.46 -3.25
C SER A 20 7.42 18.39 -4.34
N GLY A 21 7.41 18.79 -5.61
CA GLY A 21 7.47 17.83 -6.73
C GLY A 21 8.71 16.92 -6.69
N TYR A 22 9.84 17.43 -6.19
CA TYR A 22 11.07 16.67 -6.01
C TYR A 22 10.99 15.67 -4.85
N ASP A 23 10.43 16.08 -3.71
CA ASP A 23 10.25 15.19 -2.56
C ASP A 23 9.21 14.10 -2.88
N LEU A 24 8.23 14.41 -3.73
CA LEU A 24 7.27 13.43 -4.23
C LEU A 24 7.97 12.34 -5.05
N ILE A 25 8.91 12.69 -5.95
CA ILE A 25 9.73 11.73 -6.70
C ILE A 25 10.50 10.81 -5.74
N LYS A 26 11.16 11.38 -4.72
CA LYS A 26 11.91 10.61 -3.72
C LYS A 26 11.04 9.66 -2.92
N LYS A 27 9.85 10.11 -2.50
CA LYS A 27 8.91 9.28 -1.73
C LYS A 27 8.34 8.16 -2.58
N VAL A 28 8.06 8.40 -3.86
CA VAL A 28 7.67 7.34 -4.79
C VAL A 28 8.80 6.32 -4.94
N GLU A 29 10.04 6.77 -5.22
CA GLU A 29 11.22 5.90 -5.33
C GLU A 29 11.42 5.03 -4.06
N ALA A 30 11.26 5.62 -2.88
CA ALA A 30 11.40 4.90 -1.61
C ALA A 30 10.33 3.80 -1.42
N ILE A 31 9.15 3.95 -2.00
CA ILE A 31 8.04 2.99 -1.88
C ILE A 31 8.14 1.92 -2.97
N THR A 32 8.53 2.30 -4.18
CA THR A 32 8.49 1.41 -5.36
C THR A 32 9.83 0.74 -5.64
N GLY A 33 10.93 1.22 -5.06
CA GLY A 33 12.29 0.81 -5.38
C GLY A 33 12.80 1.34 -6.73
N GLU A 34 11.97 2.04 -7.49
CA GLU A 34 12.28 2.57 -8.82
C GLU A 34 12.03 4.07 -8.87
N LYS A 35 13.04 4.84 -9.30
CA LYS A 35 12.92 6.28 -9.46
C LYS A 35 12.00 6.62 -10.63
N PRO A 36 10.84 7.26 -10.40
CA PRO A 36 9.99 7.67 -11.50
C PRO A 36 10.64 8.81 -12.29
N SER A 37 10.42 8.83 -13.60
CA SER A 37 10.91 9.93 -14.44
C SER A 37 10.13 11.22 -14.15
N THR A 38 10.77 12.37 -14.34
CA THR A 38 10.10 13.68 -14.28
C THR A 38 8.94 13.76 -15.29
N GLY A 39 9.11 13.14 -16.46
CA GLY A 39 8.08 13.01 -17.50
C GLY A 39 6.89 12.12 -17.12
N SER A 40 7.01 11.33 -16.05
CA SER A 40 5.88 10.56 -15.49
C SER A 40 5.17 11.34 -14.39
N ILE A 41 5.90 12.11 -13.58
CA ILE A 41 5.35 12.81 -12.40
C ILE A 41 4.70 14.14 -12.75
N TYR A 42 5.40 15.04 -13.44
CA TYR A 42 4.90 16.41 -13.64
C TYR A 42 3.67 16.49 -14.56
N PRO A 43 3.58 15.72 -15.66
CA PRO A 43 2.35 15.66 -16.45
C PRO A 43 1.17 15.10 -15.66
N LEU A 44 1.40 14.16 -14.73
CA LEU A 44 0.37 13.66 -13.83
C LEU A 44 -0.07 14.70 -12.82
N LEU A 45 0.86 15.43 -12.18
CA LEU A 45 0.53 16.54 -11.29
C LEU A 45 -0.32 17.59 -12.00
N LYS A 46 0.07 18.02 -13.20
CA LYS A 46 -0.74 18.94 -14.03
C LYS A 46 -2.13 18.39 -14.33
N LYS A 47 -2.25 17.09 -14.60
CA LYS A 47 -3.54 16.45 -14.83
C LYS A 47 -4.39 16.46 -13.55
N MET A 48 -3.80 16.14 -12.41
CA MET A 48 -4.48 16.12 -11.11
C MET A 48 -4.90 17.52 -10.65
N GLU A 49 -4.12 18.57 -10.97
CA GLU A 49 -4.51 19.97 -10.77
C GLU A 49 -5.72 20.35 -11.63
N ARG A 50 -5.71 19.99 -12.93
CA ARG A 50 -6.87 20.21 -13.82
C ARG A 50 -8.12 19.44 -13.39
N GLU A 51 -7.95 18.26 -12.83
CA GLU A 51 -9.02 17.45 -12.24
C GLU A 51 -9.46 17.97 -10.86
N GLY A 52 -8.77 18.99 -10.33
CA GLY A 52 -9.10 19.63 -9.06
C GLY A 52 -8.75 18.79 -7.83
N TRP A 53 -7.93 17.74 -7.96
CA TRP A 53 -7.59 16.85 -6.84
C TRP A 53 -6.42 17.35 -6.00
N VAL A 54 -5.54 18.15 -6.59
CA VAL A 54 -4.41 18.77 -5.91
C VAL A 54 -4.32 20.25 -6.26
N LEU A 55 -3.68 21.01 -5.39
CA LEU A 55 -3.36 22.41 -5.59
C LEU A 55 -1.85 22.61 -5.48
N GLY A 56 -1.23 23.17 -6.51
CA GLY A 56 0.15 23.65 -6.48
C GLY A 56 0.25 25.09 -5.97
N ARG A 57 1.03 25.31 -4.90
CA ARG A 57 1.46 26.64 -4.44
C ARG A 57 2.93 26.85 -4.77
N PHE A 58 3.27 27.96 -5.39
CA PHE A 58 4.67 28.32 -5.66
C PHE A 58 5.23 29.16 -4.50
N GLU A 59 6.33 28.69 -3.92
CA GLU A 59 6.98 29.30 -2.76
C GLU A 59 8.48 28.99 -2.81
N ASP A 60 9.34 29.98 -2.56
CA ASP A 60 10.81 29.85 -2.55
C ASP A 60 11.43 29.12 -3.76
N GLY A 61 10.90 29.42 -4.95
CA GLY A 61 11.41 28.83 -6.20
C GLY A 61 10.95 27.40 -6.46
N LYS A 62 10.03 26.86 -5.64
CA LYS A 62 9.51 25.49 -5.74
C LYS A 62 7.99 25.47 -5.74
N THR A 63 7.41 24.47 -6.41
CA THR A 63 5.97 24.20 -6.28
C THR A 63 5.74 23.10 -5.24
N TYR A 64 4.89 23.42 -4.28
CA TYR A 64 4.41 22.55 -3.25
C TYR A 64 2.98 22.12 -3.56
N TYR A 65 2.70 20.82 -3.43
CA TYR A 65 1.40 20.24 -3.75
C TYR A 65 0.69 19.80 -2.49
N SER A 66 -0.58 20.14 -2.39
CA SER A 66 -1.50 19.72 -1.32
C SER A 66 -2.77 19.13 -1.92
N LEU A 67 -3.47 18.27 -1.17
CA LEU A 67 -4.78 17.78 -1.59
C LEU A 67 -5.84 18.87 -1.41
N THR A 68 -6.74 18.96 -2.38
CA THR A 68 -8.01 19.68 -2.21
C THR A 68 -9.03 18.79 -1.48
N GLU A 69 -10.18 19.36 -1.10
CA GLU A 69 -11.30 18.56 -0.59
C GLU A 69 -11.80 17.54 -1.61
N THR A 70 -11.95 17.94 -2.88
CA THR A 70 -12.29 17.03 -3.99
C THR A 70 -11.29 15.89 -4.12
N GLY A 71 -9.99 16.16 -3.94
CA GLY A 71 -8.95 15.13 -3.94
C GLY A 71 -9.08 14.14 -2.79
N LYS A 72 -9.43 14.62 -1.59
CA LYS A 72 -9.67 13.75 -0.42
C LYS A 72 -10.89 12.86 -0.63
N GLU A 73 -11.98 13.41 -1.17
CA GLU A 73 -13.19 12.67 -1.52
C GLU A 73 -12.92 11.61 -2.59
N HIS A 74 -12.14 11.96 -3.63
CA HIS A 74 -11.79 11.03 -4.69
C HIS A 74 -11.02 9.81 -4.17
N ILE A 75 -10.06 10.01 -3.26
CA ILE A 75 -9.33 8.91 -2.61
C ILE A 75 -10.30 8.01 -1.81
N ALA A 76 -11.24 8.61 -1.08
CA ALA A 76 -12.23 7.87 -0.31
C ALA A 76 -13.15 7.04 -1.22
N GLN A 77 -13.63 7.61 -2.31
CA GLN A 77 -14.47 6.93 -3.30
C GLN A 77 -13.75 5.75 -3.96
N ILE A 78 -12.47 5.90 -4.32
CA ILE A 78 -11.70 4.79 -4.89
C ILE A 78 -11.50 3.68 -3.86
N LYS A 79 -11.24 4.04 -2.59
CA LYS A 79 -11.15 3.06 -1.51
C LYS A 79 -12.46 2.27 -1.40
N GLU A 80 -13.60 2.95 -1.41
CA GLU A 80 -14.91 2.30 -1.33
C GLU A 80 -15.18 1.39 -2.54
N ALA A 81 -14.95 1.89 -3.75
CA ALA A 81 -15.11 1.13 -4.98
C ALA A 81 -14.25 -0.16 -5.00
N LYS A 82 -13.02 -0.09 -4.45
CA LYS A 82 -12.17 -1.28 -4.29
C LYS A 82 -12.81 -2.31 -3.36
N HIS A 83 -13.35 -1.90 -2.21
CA HIS A 83 -13.98 -2.83 -1.25
C HIS A 83 -15.19 -3.52 -1.88
N GLU A 84 -16.04 -2.74 -2.56
CA GLU A 84 -17.21 -3.30 -3.24
C GLU A 84 -16.84 -4.23 -4.40
N PHE A 85 -15.79 -3.93 -5.15
CA PHE A 85 -15.29 -4.81 -6.21
C PHE A 85 -14.80 -6.16 -5.66
N ILE A 86 -13.98 -6.13 -4.60
CA ILE A 86 -13.47 -7.35 -3.95
C ILE A 86 -14.62 -8.19 -3.41
N LYS A 87 -15.59 -7.54 -2.75
CA LYS A 87 -16.79 -8.20 -2.21
C LYS A 87 -17.58 -8.92 -3.31
N LYS A 88 -17.79 -8.28 -4.46
CA LYS A 88 -18.51 -8.88 -5.60
C LYS A 88 -17.75 -10.07 -6.18
N ILE A 89 -16.43 -9.97 -6.33
CA ILE A 89 -15.60 -11.10 -6.76
C ILE A 89 -15.76 -12.28 -5.79
N HIS A 90 -15.65 -12.06 -4.48
CA HIS A 90 -15.83 -13.13 -3.50
C HIS A 90 -17.20 -13.82 -3.64
N GLN A 91 -18.27 -13.04 -3.80
CA GLN A 91 -19.62 -13.60 -4.01
C GLN A 91 -19.72 -14.43 -5.29
N SER A 92 -19.15 -13.93 -6.39
CA SER A 92 -19.17 -14.65 -7.67
C SER A 92 -18.37 -15.95 -7.62
N ILE A 93 -17.21 -15.97 -6.96
CA ILE A 93 -16.40 -17.18 -6.86
C ILE A 93 -17.03 -18.17 -5.85
N ALA A 94 -17.63 -17.69 -4.74
CA ALA A 94 -18.37 -18.56 -3.82
C ALA A 94 -19.53 -19.27 -4.52
N LEU A 95 -20.29 -18.54 -5.33
CA LEU A 95 -21.35 -19.12 -6.16
C LEU A 95 -20.78 -20.13 -7.17
N ALA A 96 -19.64 -19.83 -7.79
CA ALA A 96 -18.97 -20.75 -8.71
C ALA A 96 -18.53 -22.04 -8.00
N ASN A 97 -18.01 -21.99 -6.78
CA ASN A 97 -17.63 -23.18 -6.01
C ASN A 97 -18.81 -24.06 -5.60
N GLU A 98 -19.96 -23.47 -5.29
CA GLU A 98 -21.18 -24.24 -5.05
C GLU A 98 -21.74 -24.87 -6.34
N THR A 99 -21.46 -24.26 -7.50
CA THR A 99 -21.98 -24.69 -8.80
C THR A 99 -21.05 -25.66 -9.52
N PHE A 100 -19.74 -25.56 -9.30
CA PHE A 100 -18.69 -26.30 -9.99
C PHE A 100 -17.70 -26.87 -8.97
N GLU A 101 -17.55 -28.20 -8.92
CA GLU A 101 -16.53 -28.89 -8.10
C GLU A 101 -15.14 -28.76 -8.75
N ASP A 102 -14.62 -27.53 -8.84
CA ASP A 102 -13.35 -27.24 -9.53
C ASP A 102 -12.21 -27.02 -8.52
N SER A 103 -11.22 -27.92 -8.54
CA SER A 103 -10.06 -27.91 -7.65
C SER A 103 -9.16 -26.69 -7.85
N ASP A 104 -9.14 -26.11 -9.05
CA ASP A 104 -8.26 -24.98 -9.37
C ASP A 104 -8.81 -23.68 -8.77
N ILE A 105 -10.14 -23.53 -8.74
CA ILE A 105 -10.80 -22.40 -8.07
C ILE A 105 -10.66 -22.50 -6.55
N GLN A 106 -10.68 -23.71 -5.99
CA GLN A 106 -10.39 -23.96 -4.57
C GLN A 106 -8.95 -23.58 -4.19
N ALA A 107 -7.96 -23.93 -5.02
CA ALA A 107 -6.57 -23.58 -4.79
C ALA A 107 -6.35 -22.05 -4.87
N LEU A 108 -6.90 -21.40 -5.89
CA LEU A 108 -6.89 -19.94 -6.05
C LEU A 108 -7.59 -19.25 -4.86
N MET A 109 -8.69 -19.83 -4.36
CA MET A 109 -9.39 -19.34 -3.18
C MET A 109 -8.54 -19.42 -1.92
N ASN A 110 -7.78 -20.50 -1.69
CA ASN A 110 -6.90 -20.58 -0.52
C ASN A 110 -5.80 -19.50 -0.56
N GLU A 111 -5.19 -19.29 -1.74
CA GLU A 111 -4.19 -18.22 -1.92
C GLU A 111 -4.80 -16.81 -1.78
N MET A 112 -6.04 -16.61 -2.25
CA MET A 112 -6.76 -15.35 -2.10
C MET A 112 -7.33 -15.15 -0.69
N HIS A 113 -7.72 -16.21 0.03
CA HIS A 113 -8.21 -16.17 1.42
C HIS A 113 -7.10 -15.67 2.35
N ASP A 114 -5.85 -16.03 2.07
CA ASP A 114 -4.67 -15.51 2.76
C ASP A 114 -4.38 -14.03 2.44
N THR A 115 -4.81 -13.54 1.28
CA THR A 115 -4.52 -12.16 0.79
C THR A 115 -5.71 -11.19 0.97
N HIS A 116 -6.93 -11.68 1.20
CA HIS A 116 -8.18 -10.90 1.26
C HIS A 116 -9.02 -11.07 2.54
N ARG A 117 -8.48 -11.62 3.64
CA ARG A 117 -8.98 -11.24 4.98
C ARG A 117 -8.72 -9.75 5.22
N GLY A 118 -9.68 -8.93 4.80
CA GLY A 118 -9.76 -7.56 5.27
C GLY A 118 -9.92 -7.56 6.79
N VAL A 119 -8.87 -7.16 7.51
CA VAL A 119 -8.99 -6.08 8.51
C VAL A 119 -10.10 -6.37 9.56
N HIS A 120 -10.12 -7.56 10.18
CA HIS A 120 -10.69 -7.69 11.52
C HIS A 120 -9.88 -6.81 12.47
N SER A 121 -10.48 -6.20 13.49
CA SER A 121 -9.73 -5.36 14.46
C SER A 121 -8.54 -6.10 15.09
N GLN A 122 -8.68 -7.40 15.35
CA GLN A 122 -7.58 -8.28 15.79
C GLN A 122 -6.54 -8.52 14.70
N ASP A 123 -6.93 -8.71 13.45
CA ASP A 123 -5.99 -8.87 12.32
C ASP A 123 -5.23 -7.57 12.02
N ILE A 124 -5.86 -6.40 12.19
CA ILE A 124 -5.20 -5.09 12.11
C ILE A 124 -4.15 -4.94 13.22
N GLU A 125 -4.47 -5.39 14.44
CA GLU A 125 -3.53 -5.35 15.56
C GLU A 125 -2.35 -6.30 15.34
N GLN A 126 -2.59 -7.50 14.81
CA GLN A 126 -1.53 -8.43 14.42
C GLN A 126 -0.68 -7.87 13.26
N LEU A 127 -1.31 -7.25 12.27
CA LEU A 127 -0.61 -6.59 11.16
C LEU A 127 0.22 -5.39 11.64
N LYS A 128 -0.28 -4.60 12.60
CA LYS A 128 0.49 -3.52 13.24
C LYS A 128 1.69 -4.06 14.02
N LEU A 129 1.53 -5.19 14.72
CA LEU A 129 2.62 -5.86 15.42
C LEU A 129 3.68 -6.33 14.41
N LEU A 130 3.27 -6.99 13.33
CA LEU A 130 4.17 -7.44 12.27
C LEU A 130 4.86 -6.26 11.57
N GLU A 131 4.13 -5.18 11.29
CA GLU A 131 4.68 -3.95 10.70
C GLU A 131 5.76 -3.34 11.61
N SER A 132 5.52 -3.29 12.92
CA SER A 132 6.50 -2.78 13.89
C SER A 132 7.75 -3.65 13.92
N LEU A 133 7.60 -4.98 13.84
CA LEU A 133 8.71 -5.92 13.83
C LEU A 133 9.53 -5.79 12.54
N ILE A 134 8.88 -5.64 11.39
CA ILE A 134 9.55 -5.43 10.10
C ILE A 134 10.35 -4.13 10.11
N ARG A 135 9.80 -3.04 10.67
CA ARG A 135 10.50 -1.76 10.80
C ARG A 135 11.76 -1.89 11.66
N GLU A 136 11.67 -2.58 12.79
CA GLU A 136 12.81 -2.84 13.68
C GLU A 136 13.89 -3.67 12.99
N VAL A 137 13.50 -4.75 12.29
CA VAL A 137 14.44 -5.58 11.50
C VAL A 137 15.15 -4.76 10.42
N ALA A 138 14.41 -3.89 9.73
CA ALA A 138 15.00 -2.99 8.74
C ALA A 138 15.98 -1.99 9.38
N GLU A 139 15.70 -1.50 10.58
CA GLU A 139 16.59 -0.59 11.31
C GLU A 139 17.85 -1.27 11.83
N LEU A 140 17.73 -2.48 12.40
CA LEU A 140 18.86 -3.31 12.82
C LEU A 140 19.78 -3.61 11.63
N SER A 141 19.19 -3.90 10.47
CA SER A 141 19.95 -4.09 9.23
C SER A 141 20.71 -2.83 8.82
N ARG A 142 20.08 -1.63 8.90
CA ARG A 142 20.75 -0.34 8.64
C ARG A 142 21.87 -0.05 9.64
N ARG A 143 21.74 -0.52 10.89
CA ARG A 143 22.76 -0.40 11.95
C ARG A 143 23.90 -1.43 11.82
N GLY A 144 23.88 -2.27 10.78
CA GLY A 144 24.92 -3.25 10.50
C GLY A 144 24.83 -4.52 11.37
N VAL A 145 23.68 -4.79 11.98
CA VAL A 145 23.48 -6.04 12.72
C VAL A 145 23.46 -7.21 11.75
N GLY A 146 24.27 -8.23 12.03
CA GLY A 146 24.41 -9.40 11.15
C GLY A 146 23.09 -10.15 10.97
N ARG A 147 22.73 -10.44 9.71
CA ARG A 147 21.49 -11.14 9.33
C ARG A 147 21.26 -12.44 10.11
N GLY A 148 22.30 -13.27 10.28
CA GLY A 148 22.17 -14.54 11.00
C GLY A 148 21.77 -14.38 12.47
N LYS A 149 22.19 -13.28 13.11
CA LYS A 149 21.78 -12.98 14.49
C LYS A 149 20.29 -12.62 14.55
N ILE A 150 19.82 -11.78 13.62
CA ILE A 150 18.40 -11.39 13.51
C ILE A 150 17.54 -12.64 13.24
N GLU A 151 17.97 -13.47 12.29
CA GLU A 151 17.28 -14.70 11.91
C GLU A 151 17.17 -15.68 13.07
N SER A 152 18.25 -15.89 13.84
CA SER A 152 18.22 -16.78 15.01
C SER A 152 17.19 -16.35 16.07
N ILE A 153 17.07 -15.04 16.31
CA ILE A 153 16.13 -14.48 17.29
C ILE A 153 14.69 -14.64 16.80
N LEU A 154 14.42 -14.38 15.52
CA LEU A 154 13.08 -14.54 14.94
C LEU A 154 12.64 -16.01 14.94
N LEU A 155 13.56 -16.93 14.64
CA LEU A 155 13.28 -18.37 14.69
C LEU A 155 12.98 -18.82 16.12
N GLN A 156 13.76 -18.37 17.10
CA GLN A 156 13.50 -18.66 18.50
C GLN A 156 12.13 -18.12 18.95
N ALA A 157 11.80 -16.87 18.61
CA ALA A 157 10.50 -16.28 18.94
C ALA A 157 9.35 -17.07 18.30
N ARG A 158 9.48 -17.50 17.05
CA ARG A 158 8.49 -18.36 16.38
C ARG A 158 8.33 -19.70 17.11
N ASP A 159 9.43 -20.32 17.50
CA ASP A 159 9.40 -21.62 18.18
C ASP A 159 8.83 -21.50 19.61
N GLU A 160 8.99 -20.36 20.28
CA GLU A 160 8.32 -20.06 21.55
C GLU A 160 6.81 -19.88 21.37
N LEU A 161 6.38 -19.16 20.33
CA LEU A 161 4.95 -19.00 20.01
C LEU A 161 4.26 -20.34 19.72
N LYS A 162 4.94 -21.26 19.03
CA LYS A 162 4.42 -22.62 18.76
C LYS A 162 4.18 -23.47 20.01
N LYS A 163 4.74 -23.10 21.16
CA LYS A 163 4.53 -23.82 22.44
C LYS A 163 3.26 -23.35 23.16
N LEU A 164 2.58 -22.32 22.64
CA LEU A 164 1.35 -21.78 23.20
C LEU A 164 0.09 -22.51 22.67
N ASP A 165 0.23 -23.28 21.59
CA ASP A 165 -0.77 -24.21 21.06
C ASP A 165 -0.70 -25.56 21.81
#